data_AF-A0A219A9N3-F1
#
_entry.id   AF-A0A219A9N3-F1
#
_cell.length_a   1.000
_cell.length_b   1.000
_cell.length_c   1.000
_cell.angle_alpha   90.00
_cell.angle_beta   90.00
_cell.angle_gamma   90.00
#
_symmetry.space_group_name_H-M   'P 1'
#
loop_
_entity.id
_entity.type
_entity.pdbx_description
1 polymer ?
#
loop_
_entity_poly.entity_id
_entity_poly.type
_entity_poly.pdbx_seq_one_letter_code
_entity_poly.pdbx_strand_id
1 'polypeptide(L)'
;MSRVKAWGKGLVLGVLMGSSQAWAFCWEEAASRYDLEPELLQAIALVESGYRAQAMNYTNRNGTRDIGLMQINSIHLPRLLKQGITEERLLSEPCLSVEVGASILAEFIQRFGYNWTAVGAYNVGPGPGPQREALRLRYAERIWVRYEALTAQRQ
;
A
#
# COMPACT_ATOMS: atom_id res chain seq x y z
N MET A 1 60.80 19.34 -35.02
CA MET A 1 59.62 19.85 -35.76
C MET A 1 59.37 18.84 -36.88
N SER A 2 58.25 18.16 -37.08
CA SER A 2 56.85 18.58 -37.03
C SER A 2 55.90 17.36 -37.17
N ARG A 3 54.78 17.43 -36.44
CA ARG A 3 53.42 16.88 -36.70
C ARG A 3 53.09 15.37 -36.64
N VAL A 4 52.24 15.12 -35.65
CA VAL A 4 51.35 13.99 -35.36
C VAL A 4 50.36 13.71 -36.51
N LYS A 5 49.99 12.44 -36.71
CA LYS A 5 48.75 12.06 -37.43
C LYS A 5 47.96 11.05 -36.59
N ALA A 6 46.85 11.53 -36.04
CA ALA A 6 45.94 10.81 -35.15
C ALA A 6 44.88 10.06 -35.97
N TRP A 7 44.69 8.76 -35.75
CA TRP A 7 43.56 8.00 -36.28
C TRP A 7 42.76 7.38 -35.10
N GLY A 8 41.44 7.54 -35.19
CA GLY A 8 40.53 7.71 -34.06
C GLY A 8 40.27 6.47 -33.22
N LYS A 9 40.22 6.68 -31.90
CA LYS A 9 39.56 5.76 -30.97
C LYS A 9 38.06 6.04 -31.06
N GLY A 10 37.32 5.14 -31.71
CA GLY A 10 35.85 5.16 -31.69
C GLY A 10 35.36 5.06 -30.25
N LEU A 11 34.66 6.08 -29.79
CA LEU A 11 34.08 6.14 -28.45
C LEU A 11 32.69 5.50 -28.54
N VAL A 12 32.59 4.22 -28.15
CA VAL A 12 31.30 3.54 -27.97
C VAL A 12 30.64 4.15 -26.73
N LEU A 13 29.68 5.05 -26.94
CA LEU A 13 28.77 5.51 -25.90
C LEU A 13 27.76 4.38 -25.59
N GLY A 14 28.10 3.54 -24.62
CA GLY A 14 27.15 2.60 -24.03
C GLY A 14 26.13 3.37 -23.19
N VAL A 15 24.92 3.56 -23.71
CA VAL A 15 23.77 4.06 -22.93
C VAL A 15 23.37 2.96 -21.96
N LEU A 16 23.75 3.11 -20.68
CA LEU A 16 23.22 2.29 -19.60
C LEU A 16 21.76 2.70 -19.35
N MET A 17 20.82 1.98 -19.98
CA MET A 17 19.42 2.03 -19.58
C MET A 17 19.31 1.40 -18.19
N GLY A 18 19.37 2.23 -17.15
CA GLY A 18 19.07 1.80 -15.79
C GLY A 18 17.60 1.39 -15.71
N SER A 19 17.35 0.08 -15.65
CA SER A 19 16.03 -0.48 -15.39
C SER A 19 15.59 -0.03 -13.99
N SER A 20 14.77 1.02 -13.93
CA SER A 20 14.08 1.37 -12.70
C SER A 20 13.14 0.21 -12.37
N GLN A 21 13.40 -0.52 -11.28
CA GLN A 21 12.45 -1.49 -10.77
C GLN A 21 11.20 -0.73 -10.35
N ALA A 22 10.20 -0.69 -11.24
CA ALA A 22 8.87 -0.29 -10.87
C ALA A 22 8.33 -1.39 -9.95
N TRP A 23 8.07 -1.04 -8.69
CA TRP A 23 7.36 -1.93 -7.79
C TRP A 23 5.92 -1.99 -8.29
N ALA A 24 5.55 -3.09 -8.93
CA ALA A 24 4.14 -3.37 -9.19
C ALA A 24 3.51 -3.65 -7.83
N PHE A 25 2.64 -2.75 -7.37
CA PHE A 25 1.88 -2.93 -6.13
C PHE A 25 0.54 -3.64 -6.37
N CYS A 26 0.24 -4.01 -7.62
CA CYS A 26 -0.98 -4.70 -8.04
C CYS A 26 -2.27 -3.96 -7.64
N TRP A 27 -2.27 -2.61 -7.77
CA TRP A 27 -3.41 -1.78 -7.38
C TRP A 27 -4.68 -2.14 -8.15
N GLU A 28 -4.57 -2.28 -9.48
CA GLU A 28 -5.70 -2.55 -10.37
C GLU A 28 -6.25 -3.95 -10.15
N GLU A 29 -5.38 -4.94 -10.02
CA GLU A 29 -5.75 -6.34 -9.84
C GLU A 29 -6.48 -6.54 -8.50
N ALA A 30 -5.94 -5.99 -7.41
CA ALA A 30 -6.57 -6.08 -6.11
C ALA A 30 -7.88 -5.28 -6.08
N ALA A 31 -7.89 -4.06 -6.63
CA ALA A 31 -9.09 -3.23 -6.69
C ALA A 31 -10.23 -3.93 -7.45
N SER A 32 -9.93 -4.47 -8.64
CA SER A 32 -10.89 -5.21 -9.44
C SER A 32 -11.41 -6.46 -8.74
N ARG A 33 -10.59 -7.15 -7.94
CA ARG A 33 -11.01 -8.37 -7.22
C ARG A 33 -12.05 -8.10 -6.14
N TYR A 34 -11.99 -6.93 -5.51
CA TYR A 34 -12.82 -6.58 -4.35
C TYR A 34 -13.84 -5.45 -4.62
N ASP A 35 -14.07 -5.11 -5.90
CA ASP A 35 -14.94 -4.01 -6.32
C ASP A 35 -14.57 -2.66 -5.67
N LEU A 36 -13.27 -2.39 -5.59
CA LEU A 36 -12.69 -1.16 -5.04
C LEU A 36 -12.13 -0.28 -6.15
N GLU A 37 -11.76 0.93 -5.79
CA GLU A 37 -11.02 1.83 -6.66
C GLU A 37 -9.51 1.74 -6.37
N PRO A 38 -8.65 1.64 -7.41
CA PRO A 38 -7.19 1.59 -7.23
C PRO A 38 -6.65 2.79 -6.44
N GLU A 39 -7.21 3.97 -6.64
CA GLU A 39 -6.84 5.20 -5.93
C GLU A 39 -7.13 5.12 -4.43
N LEU A 40 -8.19 4.41 -4.03
CA LEU A 40 -8.51 4.22 -2.62
C LEU A 40 -7.44 3.35 -1.94
N LEU A 41 -7.01 2.27 -2.59
CA LEU A 41 -5.92 1.42 -2.10
C LEU A 41 -4.59 2.19 -2.02
N GLN A 42 -4.29 3.00 -3.04
CA GLN A 42 -3.11 3.87 -3.06
C GLN A 42 -3.15 4.91 -1.94
N ALA A 43 -4.30 5.57 -1.73
CA ALA A 43 -4.49 6.53 -0.65
C ALA A 43 -4.26 5.91 0.73
N ILE A 44 -4.76 4.69 0.94
CA ILE A 44 -4.52 3.91 2.17
C ILE A 44 -3.04 3.61 2.32
N ALA A 45 -2.38 3.02 1.32
CA ALA A 45 -0.95 2.70 1.40
C ALA A 45 -0.07 3.93 1.67
N LEU A 46 -0.41 5.09 1.09
CA LEU A 46 0.27 6.36 1.34
C LEU A 46 0.12 6.81 2.79
N VAL A 47 -1.10 6.69 3.34
CA VAL A 47 -1.40 7.07 4.73
C VAL A 47 -0.80 6.11 5.75
N GLU A 48 -0.74 4.82 5.41
CA GLU A 48 -0.26 3.74 6.27
C GLU A 48 1.26 3.67 6.33
N SER A 49 1.93 3.57 5.18
CA SER A 49 3.38 3.32 5.13
C SER A 49 4.16 4.38 4.36
N GLY A 50 3.48 5.32 3.69
CA GLY A 50 4.13 6.19 2.72
C GLY A 50 4.71 5.42 1.53
N TYR A 51 4.00 4.37 1.09
CA TYR A 51 4.43 3.42 0.05
C TYR A 51 5.70 2.61 0.40
N ARG A 52 6.01 2.46 1.69
CA ARG A 52 7.17 1.67 2.14
C ARG A 52 6.75 0.21 2.33
N ALA A 53 7.03 -0.62 1.35
CA ALA A 53 6.65 -2.04 1.38
C ALA A 53 7.19 -2.84 2.58
N GLN A 54 8.36 -2.47 3.08
CA GLN A 54 9.01 -3.14 4.23
C GLN A 54 8.74 -2.40 5.56
N ALA A 55 7.68 -1.57 5.64
CA ALA A 55 7.35 -0.85 6.86
C ALA A 55 6.89 -1.79 7.98
N MET A 56 7.33 -1.49 9.20
CA MET A 56 6.90 -2.18 10.42
C MET A 56 6.62 -1.15 11.50
N ASN A 57 5.45 -1.26 12.14
CA ASN A 57 5.05 -0.44 13.27
C ASN A 57 4.78 -1.32 14.50
N TYR A 58 5.57 -1.14 15.57
CA TYR A 58 5.47 -1.88 16.83
C TYR A 58 4.86 -1.05 17.99
N THR A 59 4.29 0.12 17.69
CA THR A 59 3.85 1.07 18.73
C THR A 59 2.45 0.80 19.28
N ASN A 60 1.76 -0.24 18.80
CA ASN A 60 0.40 -0.56 19.22
C ASN A 60 0.38 -1.04 20.68
N ARG A 61 -0.43 -0.38 21.52
CA ARG A 61 -0.49 -0.63 22.97
C ARG A 61 -0.96 -2.03 23.36
N ASN A 62 -1.63 -2.72 22.47
CA ASN A 62 -2.14 -4.08 22.67
C ASN A 62 -1.12 -5.18 22.31
N GLY A 63 0.14 -4.81 21.99
CA GLY A 63 1.20 -5.75 21.64
C GLY A 63 1.10 -6.30 20.20
N THR A 64 0.13 -5.84 19.41
CA THR A 64 0.11 -6.10 17.97
C THR A 64 1.13 -5.22 17.25
N ARG A 65 1.35 -5.50 15.96
CA ARG A 65 2.19 -4.68 15.08
C ARG A 65 1.57 -4.61 13.70
N ASP A 66 1.88 -3.56 12.96
CA ASP A 66 1.37 -3.36 11.62
C ASP A 66 2.47 -3.61 10.59
N ILE A 67 2.14 -4.37 9.55
CA ILE A 67 3.10 -5.09 8.72
C ILE A 67 2.96 -4.69 7.25
N GLY A 68 4.08 -4.27 6.66
CA GLY A 68 4.24 -4.07 5.23
C GLY A 68 3.54 -2.83 4.66
N LEU A 69 3.39 -2.82 3.33
CA LEU A 69 2.87 -1.70 2.53
C LEU A 69 1.51 -1.18 3.04
N MET A 70 0.59 -2.10 3.33
CA MET A 70 -0.77 -1.79 3.78
C MET A 70 -0.94 -1.81 5.30
N GLN A 71 0.18 -1.90 6.05
CA GLN A 71 0.20 -1.94 7.52
C GLN A 71 -0.82 -2.94 8.09
N ILE A 72 -0.76 -4.18 7.61
CA ILE A 72 -1.67 -5.24 8.05
C ILE A 72 -1.41 -5.54 9.52
N ASN A 73 -2.42 -5.35 10.37
CA ASN A 73 -2.26 -5.62 11.79
C ASN A 73 -2.04 -7.11 12.05
N SER A 74 -1.09 -7.44 12.92
CA SER A 74 -0.69 -8.81 13.23
C SER A 74 -1.79 -9.67 13.85
N ILE A 75 -2.90 -9.06 14.30
CA ILE A 75 -4.11 -9.78 14.74
C ILE A 75 -4.69 -10.69 13.64
N HIS A 76 -4.43 -10.38 12.36
CA HIS A 76 -4.89 -11.19 11.24
C HIS A 76 -3.96 -12.38 10.93
N LEU A 77 -2.73 -12.42 11.47
CA LEU A 77 -1.78 -13.49 11.16
C LEU A 77 -2.30 -14.90 11.44
N PRO A 78 -3.02 -15.20 12.54
CA PRO A 78 -3.54 -16.54 12.78
C PRO A 78 -4.47 -17.08 11.68
N ARG A 79 -5.23 -16.20 11.00
CA ARG A 79 -6.05 -16.61 9.83
C ARG A 79 -5.24 -16.64 8.54
N LEU A 80 -4.35 -15.68 8.35
CA LEU A 80 -3.53 -15.54 7.14
C LEU A 80 -2.52 -16.70 7.01
N LEU A 81 -1.96 -17.16 8.12
CA LEU A 81 -1.05 -18.31 8.14
C LEU A 81 -1.70 -19.59 7.62
N LYS A 82 -3.01 -19.77 7.82
CA LYS A 82 -3.75 -20.92 7.26
C LYS A 82 -3.84 -20.88 5.73
N GLN A 83 -3.61 -19.72 5.13
CA GLN A 83 -3.55 -19.50 3.69
C GLN A 83 -2.09 -19.46 3.18
N GLY A 84 -1.11 -19.77 4.03
CA GLY A 84 0.32 -19.68 3.70
C GLY A 84 0.85 -18.24 3.62
N ILE A 85 0.12 -17.26 4.16
CA ILE A 85 0.54 -15.86 4.19
C ILE A 85 1.24 -15.59 5.53
N THR A 86 2.55 -15.34 5.47
CA THR A 86 3.40 -15.07 6.63
C THR A 86 3.72 -13.58 6.73
N GLU A 87 4.25 -13.15 7.88
CA GLU A 87 4.87 -11.82 8.02
C GLU A 87 5.86 -11.52 6.92
N GLU A 88 6.78 -12.46 6.70
CA GLU A 88 7.88 -12.29 5.77
C GLU A 88 7.35 -12.03 4.37
N ARG A 89 6.31 -12.76 3.94
CA ARG A 89 5.64 -12.54 2.67
C ARG A 89 4.95 -11.19 2.61
N LEU A 90 4.30 -10.74 3.69
CA LEU A 90 3.70 -9.39 3.74
C LEU A 90 4.75 -8.26 3.60
N LEU A 91 6.01 -8.52 3.96
CA LEU A 91 7.12 -7.58 3.84
C LEU A 91 7.87 -7.69 2.49
N SER A 92 7.98 -8.89 1.94
CA SER A 92 8.74 -9.16 0.72
C SER A 92 7.90 -9.15 -0.56
N GLU A 93 6.58 -9.30 -0.45
CA GLU A 93 5.62 -9.34 -1.57
C GLU A 93 4.62 -8.15 -1.45
N PRO A 94 4.95 -6.98 -2.01
CA PRO A 94 4.11 -5.78 -1.92
C PRO A 94 2.69 -5.99 -2.46
N CYS A 95 2.54 -6.66 -3.60
CA CYS A 95 1.23 -7.02 -4.15
C CYS A 95 0.40 -7.86 -3.17
N LEU A 96 1.04 -8.80 -2.45
CA LEU A 96 0.33 -9.59 -1.44
C LEU A 96 -0.15 -8.70 -0.29
N SER A 97 0.66 -7.72 0.13
CA SER A 97 0.24 -6.74 1.14
C SER A 97 -1.00 -5.95 0.66
N VAL A 98 -1.03 -5.51 -0.60
CA VAL A 98 -2.19 -4.84 -1.22
C VAL A 98 -3.41 -5.75 -1.26
N GLU A 99 -3.27 -6.97 -1.77
CA GLU A 99 -4.35 -7.96 -1.85
C GLU A 99 -4.95 -8.28 -0.47
N VAL A 100 -4.11 -8.45 0.55
CA VAL A 100 -4.57 -8.70 1.93
C VAL A 100 -5.26 -7.46 2.49
N GLY A 101 -4.70 -6.27 2.28
CA GLY A 101 -5.33 -5.01 2.72
C GLY A 101 -6.70 -4.79 2.06
N ALA A 102 -6.80 -5.01 0.75
CA ALA A 102 -8.05 -4.93 0.02
C ALA A 102 -9.09 -5.94 0.55
N SER A 103 -8.68 -7.18 0.85
CA SER A 103 -9.58 -8.19 1.45
C SER A 103 -10.13 -7.78 2.81
N ILE A 104 -9.30 -7.17 3.67
CA ILE A 104 -9.71 -6.68 4.98
C ILE A 104 -10.65 -5.48 4.84
N LEU A 105 -10.36 -4.56 3.92
CA LEU A 105 -11.26 -3.44 3.63
C LEU A 105 -12.62 -3.94 3.13
N ALA A 106 -12.64 -4.96 2.25
CA ALA A 106 -13.87 -5.58 1.77
C ALA A 106 -14.70 -6.17 2.91
N GLU A 107 -14.09 -6.77 3.94
CA GLU A 107 -14.81 -7.24 5.14
C GLU A 107 -15.49 -6.07 5.90
N PHE A 108 -14.85 -4.91 5.98
CA PHE A 108 -15.47 -3.73 6.58
C PHE A 108 -16.57 -3.14 5.71
N ILE A 109 -16.41 -3.16 4.39
CA ILE A 109 -17.44 -2.72 3.44
C ILE A 109 -18.66 -3.63 3.52
N GLN A 110 -18.49 -4.96 3.60
CA GLN A 110 -19.60 -5.89 3.79
C GLN A 110 -20.38 -5.59 5.07
N ARG A 111 -19.71 -5.10 6.12
CA ARG A 111 -20.33 -4.79 7.41
C ARG A 111 -21.01 -3.43 7.46
N PHE A 112 -20.39 -2.40 6.91
CA PHE A 112 -20.82 -1.01 7.06
C PHE A 112 -21.41 -0.39 5.79
N GLY A 113 -21.36 -1.10 4.65
CA GLY A 113 -21.60 -0.54 3.32
C GLY A 113 -20.35 0.13 2.76
N TYR A 114 -20.33 0.37 1.44
CA TYR A 114 -19.22 1.06 0.80
C TYR A 114 -19.29 2.57 1.08
N ASN A 115 -18.67 2.99 2.18
CA ASN A 115 -18.66 4.37 2.65
C ASN A 115 -17.43 4.66 3.52
N TRP A 116 -17.30 5.92 3.95
CA TRP A 116 -16.19 6.39 4.79
C TRP A 116 -16.14 5.74 6.18
N THR A 117 -17.25 5.19 6.68
CA THR A 117 -17.22 4.42 7.93
C THR A 117 -16.48 3.09 7.76
N ALA A 118 -16.64 2.41 6.62
CA ALA A 118 -15.89 1.20 6.30
C ALA A 118 -14.39 1.49 6.14
N VAL A 119 -14.04 2.56 5.42
CA VAL A 119 -12.64 3.01 5.28
C VAL A 119 -12.02 3.34 6.64
N GLY A 120 -12.74 4.10 7.48
CA GLY A 120 -12.31 4.41 8.84
C GLY A 120 -12.10 3.16 9.70
N ALA A 121 -12.95 2.14 9.53
CA ALA A 121 -12.86 0.89 10.28
C ALA A 121 -11.59 0.09 9.96
N TYR A 122 -10.92 0.35 8.83
CA TYR A 122 -9.63 -0.25 8.53
C TYR A 122 -8.57 0.03 9.62
N ASN A 123 -8.58 1.24 10.18
CA ASN A 123 -7.62 1.66 11.20
C ASN A 123 -7.96 1.16 12.62
N VAL A 124 -9.21 1.30 13.06
CA VAL A 124 -9.60 1.05 14.47
C VAL A 124 -10.54 -0.13 14.66
N GLY A 125 -10.80 -0.88 13.59
CA GLY A 125 -11.71 -2.01 13.58
C GLY A 125 -13.19 -1.63 13.66
N PRO A 126 -14.07 -2.62 13.78
CA PRO A 126 -15.52 -2.44 13.66
C PRO A 126 -16.22 -2.28 15.02
N GLY A 127 -15.45 -2.12 16.10
CA GLY A 127 -15.99 -2.05 17.45
C GLY A 127 -16.89 -0.82 17.65
N PRO A 128 -17.95 -0.94 18.47
CA PRO A 128 -18.85 0.19 18.75
C PRO A 128 -18.20 1.24 19.67
N GLY A 129 -18.87 2.38 19.76
CA GLY A 129 -18.58 3.45 20.72
C GLY A 129 -18.15 4.77 20.09
N PRO A 130 -18.51 5.91 20.71
CA PRO A 130 -18.31 7.24 20.13
C PRO A 130 -16.84 7.58 19.90
N GLN A 131 -15.94 7.10 20.76
CA GLN A 131 -14.50 7.30 20.60
C GLN A 131 -13.97 6.63 19.32
N ARG A 132 -14.38 5.38 19.05
CA ARG A 132 -13.98 4.67 17.83
C ARG A 132 -14.59 5.31 16.59
N GLU A 133 -15.83 5.76 16.67
CA GLU A 133 -16.47 6.50 15.57
C GLU A 133 -15.71 7.77 15.20
N ALA A 134 -15.33 8.58 16.20
CA ALA A 134 -14.50 9.76 15.96
C ALA A 134 -13.15 9.42 15.33
N LEU A 135 -12.51 8.32 15.75
CA LEU A 135 -11.25 7.87 15.15
C LEU A 135 -11.42 7.38 13.70
N ARG A 136 -12.53 6.68 13.40
CA ARG A 136 -12.87 6.26 12.03
C ARG A 136 -13.04 7.47 11.12
N LEU A 137 -13.77 8.50 11.56
CA LEU A 137 -13.96 9.73 10.79
C LEU A 137 -12.64 10.46 10.52
N ARG A 138 -11.82 10.66 11.55
CA ARG A 138 -10.49 11.31 11.39
C ARG A 138 -9.58 10.56 10.42
N TYR A 139 -9.61 9.23 10.47
CA TYR A 139 -8.85 8.42 9.52
C TYR A 139 -9.41 8.56 8.10
N ALA A 140 -10.73 8.45 7.94
CA ALA A 140 -11.40 8.60 6.65
C ALA A 140 -11.11 9.97 6.01
N GLU A 141 -11.12 11.05 6.77
CA GLU A 141 -10.74 12.40 6.29
C GLU A 141 -9.31 12.43 5.74
N ARG A 142 -8.34 11.79 6.42
CA ARG A 142 -6.96 11.69 5.93
C ARG A 142 -6.88 10.93 4.61
N ILE A 143 -7.65 9.85 4.48
CA ILE A 143 -7.71 9.05 3.24
C ILE A 143 -8.35 9.86 2.12
N TRP A 144 -9.48 10.51 2.39
CA TRP A 144 -10.23 11.32 1.44
C TRP A 144 -9.35 12.36 0.75
N VAL A 145 -8.57 13.13 1.51
CA VAL A 145 -7.67 14.15 0.95
C VAL A 145 -6.66 13.55 -0.04
N ARG A 146 -6.16 12.34 0.20
CA ARG A 146 -5.21 11.67 -0.71
C ARG A 146 -5.92 11.05 -1.91
N TYR A 147 -7.08 10.46 -1.67
CA TYR A 147 -7.92 9.86 -2.70
C TYR A 147 -8.41 10.91 -3.71
N GLU A 148 -8.87 12.10 -3.27
CA GLU A 148 -9.24 13.19 -4.17
C GLU A 148 -8.06 13.65 -5.03
N ALA A 149 -6.87 13.78 -4.45
CA ALA A 149 -5.68 14.20 -5.19
C ALA A 149 -5.27 13.17 -6.26
N LEU A 150 -5.43 11.86 -5.98
CA LEU A 150 -5.13 10.79 -6.91
C LEU A 150 -6.18 10.69 -8.04
N THR A 151 -7.47 10.82 -7.71
CA THR A 151 -8.55 10.77 -8.70
C THR A 151 -8.56 11.99 -9.62
N ALA A 152 -8.14 13.17 -9.13
CA ALA A 152 -7.98 14.36 -9.97
C ALA A 152 -6.88 14.22 -11.05
N GLN A 153 -5.89 13.33 -10.84
CA GLN A 153 -4.81 13.08 -11.82
C GLN A 153 -5.22 12.10 -12.93
N ARG A 154 -6.33 11.38 -12.75
CA ARG A 154 -6.89 10.45 -13.73
C ARG A 154 -7.71 11.16 -14.82
N GLN A 155 -8.19 12.38 -14.52
CA GLN A 155 -8.99 13.21 -15.43
C GLN A 155 -8.10 14.07 -16.32
#